data_AF-A0A382BE52-F1
#
_entry.id   AF-A0A382BE52-F1
#
_cell.length_a   1.000
_cell.length_b   1.000
_cell.length_c   1.000
_cell.angle_alpha   90.00
_cell.angle_beta   90.00
_cell.angle_gamma   90.00
#
_symmetry.space_group_name_H-M   'P 1'
#
loop_
_entity.id
_entity.type
_entity.pdbx_description
1 polymer ?
#
loop_
_entity_poly.entity_id
_entity_poly.type
_entity_poly.pdbx_seq_one_letter_code
_entity_poly.pdbx_strand_id
1 'polypeptide(L)'
;MMTNTRSALAGFFLGAVLLLSACGSLGADADDAPRAAADNSEPVTTMPTTSLLEVSTTTVSSDAARSGFVSDVAAATPILGGLSEDDLGCVADRLLVELEPTEVVTLTRNGPRPDQAGLAVIALRDCDLVLHVVGLGIGQSLAVDPDALPLEPECLLNGVTADDLMPFLEAKFEMGVVDLDDDEAIDLLGNTPVMANMIRCSTEAMLGVSADAPAVCTGLADRLGQMLASLMEMELDTGGEPDPFALVEVFRVTDEVFTWLVDEVPVELRGDTELVRDTNSRIGILLAETRADLAEPVEDDPEAAEERMVAFLGVMARIAADLEADMDEVEAASARLRDWTIATCGDSSSMLFELLTGMGA
;
A
#
# COMPACT_ATOMS: atom_id res chain seq x y z
N MET A 1 -28.32 -10.53 5.92
CA MET A 1 -27.01 -11.17 6.20
C MET A 1 -26.51 -11.74 4.89
N MET A 2 -25.91 -10.89 4.07
CA MET A 2 -25.15 -11.26 2.89
C MET A 2 -23.70 -10.92 3.25
N THR A 3 -22.87 -11.94 3.35
CA THR A 3 -21.43 -11.82 3.46
C THR A 3 -20.92 -11.17 2.17
N ASN A 4 -20.35 -9.97 2.30
CA ASN A 4 -19.78 -9.21 1.21
C ASN A 4 -18.58 -10.01 0.64
N THR A 5 -18.67 -10.42 -0.62
CA THR A 5 -17.59 -11.14 -1.33
C THR A 5 -16.32 -10.30 -1.49
N ARG A 6 -16.44 -8.97 -1.36
CA ARG A 6 -15.33 -8.02 -1.20
C ARG A 6 -14.36 -8.38 -0.06
N SER A 7 -14.84 -8.98 1.04
CA SER A 7 -13.99 -9.37 2.17
C SER A 7 -13.29 -10.73 2.02
N ALA A 8 -13.71 -11.58 1.08
CA ALA A 8 -13.26 -12.97 1.07
C ALA A 8 -11.98 -13.19 0.26
N LEU A 9 -11.71 -12.37 -0.76
CA LEU A 9 -10.48 -12.44 -1.57
C LEU A 9 -9.48 -11.36 -1.16
N ALA A 10 -9.93 -10.13 -0.90
CA ALA A 10 -9.12 -9.12 -0.21
C ALA A 10 -8.67 -9.65 1.17
N GLY A 11 -9.56 -10.30 1.93
CA GLY A 11 -9.19 -10.96 3.20
C GLY A 11 -8.39 -12.27 3.05
N PHE A 12 -8.25 -12.84 1.86
CA PHE A 12 -7.39 -14.02 1.63
C PHE A 12 -5.97 -13.62 1.22
N PHE A 13 -5.82 -12.51 0.48
CA PHE A 13 -4.51 -11.94 0.13
C PHE A 13 -3.98 -10.97 1.22
N LEU A 14 -4.81 -10.11 1.83
CA LEU A 14 -4.44 -9.36 3.03
C LEU A 14 -4.33 -10.29 4.25
N GLY A 15 -5.22 -11.28 4.41
CA GLY A 15 -5.19 -12.16 5.59
C GLY A 15 -4.00 -13.13 5.65
N ALA A 16 -3.33 -13.37 4.52
CA ALA A 16 -2.06 -14.10 4.49
C ALA A 16 -0.84 -13.20 4.79
N VAL A 17 -1.00 -11.87 4.73
CA VAL A 17 0.07 -10.87 4.94
C VAL A 17 -0.13 -10.05 6.23
N LEU A 18 -1.32 -10.05 6.85
CA LEU A 18 -1.69 -9.13 7.94
C LEU A 18 -2.29 -9.82 9.18
N LEU A 19 -1.65 -10.88 9.69
CA LEU A 19 -1.91 -11.35 11.06
C LEU A 19 -1.27 -10.41 12.13
N LEU A 20 -1.32 -9.10 11.91
CA LEU A 20 -0.71 -8.06 12.72
C LEU A 20 -1.76 -7.25 13.49
N SER A 21 -2.43 -7.88 14.45
CA SER A 21 -2.93 -7.16 15.65
C SER A 21 -3.34 -8.12 16.77
N ALA A 22 -2.36 -8.74 17.43
CA ALA A 22 -2.58 -9.34 18.75
C ALA A 22 -1.32 -9.39 19.62
N CYS A 23 -1.04 -8.30 20.34
CA CYS A 23 -0.53 -8.21 21.73
C CYS A 23 0.07 -6.80 21.93
N GLY A 24 -0.30 -5.96 22.89
CA GLY A 24 -0.94 -6.20 24.19
C GLY A 24 0.04 -5.91 25.31
N SER A 25 -0.16 -4.82 26.05
CA SER A 25 0.29 -4.67 27.43
C SER A 25 -0.82 -4.04 28.26
N LEU A 26 -1.56 -4.91 28.95
CA LEU A 26 -2.43 -4.57 30.08
C LEU A 26 -1.62 -4.07 31.29
N GLY A 27 -2.15 -3.07 31.98
CA GLY A 27 -2.39 -3.13 33.43
C GLY A 27 -1.25 -2.74 34.37
N ALA A 28 -1.40 -1.58 35.03
CA ALA A 28 -1.00 -1.41 36.42
C ALA A 28 -2.07 -0.57 37.14
N ASP A 29 -2.53 -1.13 38.26
CA ASP A 29 -3.65 -0.75 39.11
C ASP A 29 -3.65 0.69 39.65
N ALA A 30 -4.86 1.24 39.84
CA ALA A 30 -5.12 2.26 40.85
C ALA A 30 -6.59 2.23 41.31
N ASP A 31 -7.03 1.09 41.88
CA ASP A 31 -8.10 1.08 42.87
C ASP A 31 -7.45 1.33 44.26
N ASP A 32 -7.47 2.58 44.73
CA ASP A 32 -7.59 2.86 46.17
C ASP A 32 -7.87 4.35 46.41
N ALA A 33 -9.14 4.67 46.65
CA ALA A 33 -9.55 5.91 47.29
C ALA A 33 -10.06 5.59 48.70
N PRO A 34 -9.44 6.12 49.77
CA PRO A 34 -10.09 6.17 51.06
C PRO A 34 -10.79 7.51 51.29
N ARG A 35 -12.00 7.35 51.80
CA ARG A 35 -12.99 8.34 52.21
C ARG A 35 -12.47 9.36 53.24
N ALA A 36 -13.11 10.51 53.18
CA ALA A 36 -13.16 11.56 54.18
C ALA A 36 -13.38 11.07 55.63
N ALA A 37 -12.72 11.76 56.57
CA ALA A 37 -13.19 11.93 57.94
C ALA A 37 -13.01 13.40 58.34
N ALA A 38 -14.12 14.06 58.64
CA ALA A 38 -14.19 15.31 59.37
C ALA A 38 -13.86 15.07 60.85
N ASP A 39 -13.13 15.97 61.52
CA ASP A 39 -13.69 16.77 62.64
C ASP A 39 -12.71 17.84 63.19
N ASN A 40 -13.23 19.07 63.25
CA ASN A 40 -13.07 20.15 64.24
C ASN A 40 -11.70 20.56 64.83
N SER A 41 -11.30 21.82 64.57
CA SER A 41 -11.34 22.94 65.56
C SER A 41 -10.70 24.24 65.00
N GLU A 42 -11.46 25.34 65.00
CA GLU A 42 -11.02 26.75 64.83
C GLU A 42 -10.45 27.33 66.16
N PRO A 43 -9.95 28.59 66.23
CA PRO A 43 -9.16 29.38 65.28
C PRO A 43 -7.92 30.03 65.95
N VAL A 44 -6.87 30.36 65.19
CA VAL A 44 -5.92 31.42 65.58
C VAL A 44 -5.66 32.34 64.39
N THR A 45 -6.08 33.58 64.57
CA THR A 45 -5.92 34.71 63.66
C THR A 45 -4.44 35.09 63.55
N THR A 46 -3.83 34.85 62.39
CA THR A 46 -2.61 35.54 61.96
C THR A 46 -2.75 35.97 60.51
N MET A 47 -2.60 37.27 60.29
CA MET A 47 -2.76 37.92 58.99
C MET A 47 -1.84 37.28 57.93
N PRO A 48 -2.32 37.00 56.71
CA PRO A 48 -1.45 36.56 55.64
C PRO A 48 -0.59 37.74 55.19
N THR A 49 0.71 37.63 55.43
CA THR A 49 1.70 38.40 54.69
C THR A 49 1.54 38.02 53.22
N THR A 50 1.25 39.00 52.36
CA THR A 50 1.28 38.86 50.90
C THR A 50 2.71 38.51 50.47
N SER A 51 3.06 37.24 50.54
CA SER A 51 4.15 36.70 49.72
C SER A 51 3.61 36.66 48.30
N LEU A 52 4.06 37.61 47.48
CA LEU A 52 4.07 37.46 46.04
C LEU A 52 4.83 36.16 45.76
N LEU A 53 4.09 35.10 45.45
CA LEU A 53 4.63 33.96 44.74
C LEU A 53 5.18 34.52 43.44
N GLU A 54 6.51 34.66 43.36
CA GLU A 54 7.19 34.69 42.07
C GLU A 54 6.84 33.38 41.38
N VAL A 55 5.84 33.45 40.50
CA VAL A 55 5.65 32.45 39.46
C VAL A 55 6.91 32.58 38.60
N SER A 56 7.89 31.72 38.88
CA SER A 56 8.98 31.47 37.96
C SER A 56 8.35 30.82 36.73
N THR A 57 7.89 31.66 35.80
CA THR A 57 7.66 31.22 34.43
C THR A 57 9.03 30.85 33.89
N THR A 58 9.39 29.57 33.94
CA THR A 58 10.51 29.04 33.17
C THR A 58 10.17 29.24 31.70
N THR A 59 10.47 30.43 31.17
CA THR A 59 10.37 30.76 29.76
C THR A 59 11.39 29.90 29.04
N VAL A 60 10.91 28.89 28.31
CA VAL A 60 11.74 28.07 27.43
C VAL A 60 12.17 28.97 26.27
N SER A 61 13.48 29.10 26.04
CA SER A 61 13.99 29.83 24.86
C SER A 61 13.89 28.95 23.62
N SER A 62 13.83 29.58 22.43
CA SER A 62 13.83 28.85 21.15
C SER A 62 15.03 27.90 21.02
N ASP A 63 16.22 28.34 21.43
CA ASP A 63 17.43 27.47 21.42
C ASP A 63 17.28 26.24 22.33
N ALA A 64 16.66 26.42 23.50
CA ALA A 64 16.42 25.32 24.42
C ALA A 64 15.35 24.36 23.89
N ALA A 65 14.29 24.87 23.25
CA ALA A 65 13.26 24.05 22.61
C ALA A 65 13.83 23.27 21.42
N ARG A 66 14.64 23.90 20.56
CA ARG A 66 15.32 23.27 19.44
C ARG A 66 16.27 22.17 19.90
N SER A 67 17.14 22.46 20.87
CA SER A 67 18.06 21.47 21.42
C SER A 67 17.32 20.31 22.08
N GLY A 68 16.23 20.59 22.80
CA GLY A 68 15.37 19.57 23.40
C GLY A 68 14.71 18.69 22.34
N PHE A 69 14.18 19.28 21.27
CA PHE A 69 13.59 18.55 20.14
C PHE A 69 14.60 17.55 19.54
N VAL A 70 15.79 18.02 19.17
CA VAL A 70 16.84 17.15 18.58
C VAL A 70 17.25 16.03 19.54
N SER A 71 17.33 16.30 20.84
CA SER A 71 17.84 15.33 21.84
C SER A 71 16.77 14.33 22.32
N ASP A 72 15.52 14.77 22.46
CA ASP A 72 14.45 14.02 23.13
C ASP A 72 13.53 13.29 22.14
N VAL A 73 13.45 13.70 20.86
CA VAL A 73 12.56 13.09 19.84
C VAL A 73 12.86 11.60 19.64
N ALA A 74 14.14 11.21 19.65
CA ALA A 74 14.53 9.81 19.42
C ALA A 74 13.97 8.83 20.47
N ALA A 75 13.67 9.31 21.68
CA ALA A 75 13.10 8.49 22.75
C ALA A 75 11.56 8.52 22.79
N ALA A 76 10.94 9.58 22.28
CA ALA A 76 9.50 9.81 22.37
C ALA A 76 8.72 9.34 21.12
N THR A 77 9.34 9.45 19.94
CA THR A 77 8.68 9.14 18.66
C THR A 77 9.57 8.22 17.81
N PRO A 78 9.38 6.88 17.86
CA PRO A 78 10.22 5.91 17.16
C PRO A 78 10.38 6.18 15.66
N ILE A 79 9.35 6.74 15.03
CA ILE A 79 9.31 7.08 13.60
C ILE A 79 10.28 8.22 13.25
N LEU A 80 10.47 9.20 14.14
CA LEU A 80 11.41 10.32 13.94
C LEU A 80 12.81 10.01 14.49
N GLY A 81 12.95 8.96 15.31
CA GLY A 81 14.24 8.55 15.89
C GLY A 81 15.26 8.02 14.88
N GLY A 82 14.86 7.77 13.63
CA GLY A 82 15.76 7.42 12.54
C GLY A 82 16.35 8.62 11.78
N LEU A 83 15.91 9.84 12.08
CA LEU A 83 16.37 11.07 11.41
C LEU A 83 17.71 11.55 11.98
N SER A 84 18.49 12.27 11.16
CA SER A 84 19.74 12.89 11.63
C SER A 84 19.48 14.09 12.54
N GLU A 85 20.48 14.50 13.33
CA GLU A 85 20.36 15.71 14.17
C GLU A 85 20.10 16.98 13.35
N ASP A 86 20.63 17.03 12.12
CA ASP A 86 20.42 18.15 11.20
C ASP A 86 18.97 18.19 10.68
N ASP A 87 18.39 17.02 10.35
CA ASP A 87 17.00 16.88 9.91
C ASP A 87 16.03 17.29 11.02
N LEU A 88 16.26 16.77 12.24
CA LEU A 88 15.49 17.15 13.42
C LEU A 88 15.65 18.64 13.72
N GLY A 89 16.84 19.20 13.52
CA GLY A 89 17.12 20.62 13.66
C GLY A 89 16.29 21.46 12.68
N CYS A 90 16.23 21.06 11.40
CA CYS A 90 15.41 21.73 10.39
C CYS A 90 13.93 21.75 10.76
N VAL A 91 13.38 20.60 11.18
CA VAL A 91 11.97 20.50 11.59
C VAL A 91 11.68 21.39 12.79
N ALA A 92 12.55 21.38 13.80
CA ALA A 92 12.38 22.26 14.97
C ALA A 92 12.44 23.74 14.58
N ASP A 93 13.38 24.12 13.71
CA ASP A 93 13.52 25.49 13.23
C ASP A 93 12.27 25.94 12.46
N ARG A 94 11.62 25.06 11.70
CA ARG A 94 10.34 25.36 11.02
C ARG A 94 9.14 25.40 11.94
N LEU A 95 9.03 24.49 12.89
CA LEU A 95 7.96 24.54 13.88
C LEU A 95 8.03 25.83 14.71
N LEU A 96 9.23 26.30 15.07
CA LEU A 96 9.45 27.53 15.83
C LEU A 96 9.11 28.83 15.06
N VAL A 97 8.83 28.75 13.75
CA VAL A 97 8.30 29.91 12.99
C VAL A 97 6.84 30.19 13.35
N GLU A 98 6.06 29.13 13.61
CA GLU A 98 4.61 29.21 13.80
C GLU A 98 4.17 28.86 15.23
N LEU A 99 5.00 28.14 16.00
CA LEU A 99 4.69 27.67 17.35
C LEU A 99 5.61 28.30 18.41
N GLU A 100 5.06 28.47 19.62
CA GLU A 100 5.85 28.91 20.76
C GLU A 100 6.83 27.81 21.22
N PRO A 101 8.01 28.16 21.79
CA PRO A 101 9.01 27.18 22.23
C PRO A 101 8.46 26.10 23.17
N THR A 102 7.50 26.44 24.03
CA THR A 102 6.84 25.50 24.94
C THR A 102 5.94 24.50 24.21
N GLU A 103 5.35 24.89 23.08
CA GLU A 103 4.51 24.02 22.26
C GLU A 103 5.36 23.01 21.50
N VAL A 104 6.52 23.42 20.97
CA VAL A 104 7.47 22.52 20.30
C VAL A 104 8.00 21.44 21.26
N VAL A 105 8.29 21.81 22.52
CA VAL A 105 8.68 20.84 23.56
C VAL A 105 7.53 19.87 23.89
N THR A 106 6.29 20.36 23.88
CA THR A 106 5.11 19.52 24.14
C THR A 106 4.86 18.54 23.00
N LEU A 107 5.00 19.00 21.75
CA LEU A 107 4.91 18.19 20.54
C LEU A 107 5.96 17.09 20.52
N THR A 108 7.20 17.40 20.94
CA THR A 108 8.28 16.41 21.06
C THR A 108 7.91 15.24 21.96
N ARG A 109 7.24 15.51 23.08
CA ARG A 109 6.98 14.50 24.12
C ARG A 109 5.71 13.69 23.90
N ASN A 110 4.70 14.32 23.32
CA ASN A 110 3.35 13.75 23.24
C ASN A 110 2.88 13.52 21.80
N GLY A 111 3.69 13.88 20.80
CA GLY A 111 3.26 13.99 19.42
C GLY A 111 2.49 15.29 19.12
N PRO A 112 2.24 15.58 17.84
CA PRO A 112 1.40 16.71 17.43
C PRO A 112 -0.04 16.52 17.91
N ARG A 113 -0.69 17.62 18.34
CA ARG A 113 -2.15 17.64 18.54
C ARG A 113 -2.87 17.66 17.19
N PRO A 114 -4.18 17.33 17.14
CA PRO A 114 -4.93 17.39 15.88
C PRO A 114 -4.88 18.76 15.20
N ASP A 115 -4.98 19.86 15.96
CA ASP A 115 -4.87 21.22 15.43
C ASP A 115 -3.46 21.58 14.91
N GLN A 116 -2.45 20.75 15.19
CA GLN A 116 -1.05 20.94 14.83
C GLN A 116 -0.56 19.96 13.76
N ALA A 117 -1.39 19.00 13.32
CA ALA A 117 -1.00 17.96 12.38
C ALA A 117 -0.50 18.55 11.05
N GLY A 118 -1.29 19.44 10.43
CA GLY A 118 -0.90 20.11 9.19
C GLY A 118 0.39 20.93 9.31
N LEU A 119 0.61 21.61 10.45
CA LEU A 119 1.86 22.34 10.70
C LEU A 119 3.07 21.41 10.79
N ALA A 120 2.92 20.25 11.44
CA ALA A 120 3.97 19.25 11.52
C ALA A 120 4.30 18.65 10.15
N VAL A 121 3.29 18.35 9.34
CA VAL A 121 3.49 17.81 7.98
C VAL A 121 4.13 18.85 7.05
N ILE A 122 3.72 20.12 7.14
CA ILE A 122 4.37 21.22 6.39
C ILE A 122 5.83 21.37 6.80
N ALA A 123 6.15 21.28 8.09
CA ALA A 123 7.55 21.34 8.55
C ALA A 123 8.39 20.18 7.98
N LEU A 124 7.84 18.97 7.91
CA LEU A 124 8.49 17.82 7.26
C LEU A 124 8.68 18.04 5.75
N ARG A 125 7.68 18.61 5.08
CA ARG A 125 7.74 18.94 3.65
C ARG A 125 8.81 19.99 3.36
N ASP A 126 8.86 21.07 4.13
CA ASP A 126 9.83 22.15 3.97
C ASP A 126 11.28 21.70 4.20
N CYS A 127 11.47 20.58 4.90
CA CYS A 127 12.76 19.95 5.15
C CYS A 127 13.03 18.74 4.22
N ASP A 128 12.17 18.45 3.23
CA ASP A 128 12.26 17.31 2.32
C ASP A 128 12.27 15.93 3.02
N LEU A 129 11.60 15.80 4.17
CA LEU A 129 11.65 14.59 5.03
C LEU A 129 10.44 13.66 4.90
N VAL A 130 9.38 14.06 4.20
CA VAL A 130 8.12 13.30 4.12
C VAL A 130 8.34 11.85 3.68
N LEU A 131 8.99 11.63 2.53
CA LEU A 131 9.26 10.28 2.02
C LEU A 131 10.18 9.49 2.95
N HIS A 132 11.18 10.15 3.54
CA HIS A 132 12.14 9.49 4.43
C HIS A 132 11.48 9.00 5.72
N VAL A 133 10.65 9.84 6.35
CA VAL A 133 9.89 9.50 7.55
C VAL A 133 8.92 8.34 7.29
N VAL A 134 8.21 8.37 6.15
CA VAL A 134 7.31 7.28 5.78
C VAL A 134 8.10 5.99 5.52
N GLY A 135 9.22 6.06 4.79
CA GLY A 135 10.09 4.90 4.54
C GLY A 135 10.63 4.26 5.82
N LEU A 136 11.04 5.08 6.80
CA LEU A 136 11.44 4.60 8.13
C LEU A 136 10.28 3.89 8.84
N GLY A 137 9.07 4.45 8.78
CA GLY A 137 7.87 3.84 9.37
C GLY A 137 7.54 2.48 8.73
N ILE A 138 7.62 2.38 7.41
CA ILE A 138 7.43 1.12 6.67
C ILE A 138 8.49 0.09 7.09
N GLY A 139 9.77 0.45 7.06
CA GLY A 139 10.86 -0.46 7.43
C GLY A 139 10.76 -0.95 8.88
N GLN A 140 10.35 -0.08 9.80
CA GLN A 140 10.09 -0.47 11.19
C GLN A 140 8.91 -1.44 11.30
N SER A 141 7.81 -1.20 10.57
CA SER A 141 6.65 -2.08 10.58
C SER A 141 7.00 -3.48 10.06
N LEU A 142 7.74 -3.56 8.95
CA LEU A 142 8.16 -4.83 8.36
C LEU A 142 9.14 -5.59 9.26
N ALA A 143 10.03 -4.89 9.97
CA ALA A 143 11.00 -5.54 10.87
C ALA A 143 10.38 -6.16 12.12
N VAL A 144 9.16 -5.76 12.51
CA VAL A 144 8.46 -6.31 13.68
C VAL A 144 7.78 -7.65 13.36
N ASP A 145 7.50 -7.93 12.09
CA ASP A 145 6.84 -9.15 11.64
C ASP A 145 7.86 -10.17 11.10
N PRO A 146 8.07 -11.32 11.78
CA PRO A 146 8.97 -12.37 11.30
C PRO A 146 8.47 -13.10 10.05
N ASP A 147 7.17 -13.01 9.73
CA ASP A 147 6.56 -13.66 8.57
C ASP A 147 6.38 -12.69 7.38
N ALA A 148 6.72 -11.41 7.54
CA ALA A 148 6.62 -10.42 6.48
C ALA A 148 7.58 -10.73 5.32
N LEU A 149 7.10 -10.46 4.11
CA LEU A 149 7.95 -10.49 2.91
C LEU A 149 9.07 -9.46 3.05
N PRO A 150 10.28 -9.74 2.52
CA PRO A 150 11.41 -8.81 2.56
C PRO A 150 11.19 -7.68 1.56
N LEU A 151 10.28 -6.76 1.87
CA LEU A 151 9.97 -5.59 1.06
C LEU A 151 10.88 -4.43 1.45
N GLU A 152 11.52 -3.82 0.47
CA GLU A 152 12.30 -2.60 0.67
C GLU A 152 11.37 -1.38 0.64
N PRO A 153 11.48 -0.43 1.60
CA PRO A 153 10.66 0.79 1.61
C PRO A 153 10.75 1.60 0.32
N GLU A 154 11.92 1.61 -0.33
CA GLU A 154 12.17 2.30 -1.60
C GLU A 154 11.36 1.70 -2.74
N CYS A 155 11.10 0.38 -2.69
CA CYS A 155 10.25 -0.27 -3.67
C CYS A 155 8.80 0.20 -3.50
N LEU A 156 8.31 0.25 -2.26
CA LEU A 156 6.93 0.67 -1.93
C LEU A 156 6.66 2.14 -2.26
N LEU A 157 7.67 3.00 -2.12
CA LEU A 157 7.58 4.44 -2.38
C LEU A 157 7.97 4.83 -3.81
N ASN A 158 8.15 3.88 -4.73
CA ASN A 158 8.54 4.17 -6.10
C ASN A 158 7.48 5.04 -6.81
N GLY A 159 7.90 6.19 -7.34
CA GLY A 159 6.99 7.12 -8.04
C GLY A 159 6.05 7.90 -7.11
N VAL A 160 6.12 7.71 -5.80
CA VAL A 160 5.35 8.45 -4.79
C VAL A 160 6.04 9.77 -4.50
N THR A 161 5.28 10.85 -4.42
CA THR A 161 5.77 12.19 -4.08
C THR A 161 5.44 12.55 -2.63
N ALA A 162 6.09 13.58 -2.10
CA ALA A 162 5.75 14.11 -0.78
C ALA A 162 4.30 14.57 -0.71
N ASP A 163 3.80 15.24 -1.77
CA ASP A 163 2.43 15.74 -1.85
C ASP A 163 1.39 14.61 -1.76
N ASP A 164 1.70 13.43 -2.30
CA ASP A 164 0.81 12.26 -2.25
C ASP A 164 0.64 11.73 -0.81
N LEU A 165 1.66 11.86 0.03
CA LEU A 165 1.67 11.30 1.40
C LEU A 165 1.29 12.32 2.46
N MET A 166 1.24 13.62 2.13
CA MET A 166 0.87 14.65 3.09
C MET A 166 -0.52 14.41 3.72
N PRO A 167 -1.59 14.15 2.95
CA PRO A 167 -2.92 13.89 3.53
C PRO A 167 -2.93 12.70 4.48
N PHE A 168 -2.21 11.63 4.12
CA PHE A 168 -2.06 10.44 4.95
C PHE A 168 -1.34 10.74 6.28
N LEU A 169 -0.24 11.51 6.23
CA LEU A 169 0.50 11.89 7.43
C LEU A 169 -0.30 12.84 8.33
N GLU A 170 -1.06 13.76 7.74
CA GLU A 170 -1.94 14.67 8.49
C GLU A 170 -2.99 13.86 9.26
N ALA A 171 -3.72 12.98 8.57
CA ALA A 171 -4.70 12.09 9.19
C ALA A 171 -4.07 11.23 10.31
N LYS A 172 -2.87 10.70 10.06
CA LYS A 172 -2.13 9.90 11.05
C LYS A 172 -1.75 10.70 12.30
N PHE A 173 -1.35 11.94 12.14
CA PHE A 173 -1.05 12.83 13.26
C PHE A 173 -2.30 13.33 13.99
N GLU A 174 -3.41 13.52 13.29
CA GLU A 174 -4.68 13.91 13.91
C GLU A 174 -5.28 12.79 14.76
N MET A 175 -5.25 11.55 14.25
CA MET A 175 -5.92 10.42 14.88
C MET A 175 -4.99 9.61 15.80
N GLY A 176 -3.67 9.83 15.70
CA GLY A 176 -2.63 9.14 16.47
C GLY A 176 -2.34 7.71 16.00
N VAL A 177 -3.33 7.03 15.42
CA VAL A 177 -3.19 5.77 14.67
C VAL A 177 -4.04 5.89 13.42
N VAL A 178 -3.43 5.60 12.27
CA VAL A 178 -4.15 5.23 11.04
C VAL A 178 -3.72 3.80 10.78
N ASP A 179 -4.66 2.86 10.96
CA ASP A 179 -4.41 1.50 10.54
C ASP A 179 -4.48 1.45 9.01
N LEU A 180 -3.57 0.71 8.38
CA LEU A 180 -3.57 0.57 6.92
C LEU A 180 -4.77 -0.26 6.45
N ASP A 181 -5.41 -0.98 7.37
CA ASP A 181 -6.61 -1.78 7.13
C ASP A 181 -7.92 -0.97 7.23
N ASP A 182 -7.86 0.28 7.68
CA ASP A 182 -9.04 1.15 7.75
C ASP A 182 -9.38 1.72 6.36
N ASP A 183 -10.68 1.77 6.05
CA ASP A 183 -11.20 2.33 4.78
C ASP A 183 -10.65 3.74 4.49
N GLU A 184 -10.37 4.51 5.54
CA GLU A 184 -9.79 5.86 5.43
C GLU A 184 -8.34 5.85 4.93
N ALA A 185 -7.52 4.88 5.32
CA ALA A 185 -6.15 4.74 4.81
C ALA A 185 -6.15 4.33 3.34
N ILE A 186 -7.06 3.43 2.98
CA ILE A 186 -7.28 2.99 1.60
C ILE A 186 -7.72 4.18 0.74
N ASP A 187 -8.64 5.02 1.22
CA ASP A 187 -9.09 6.21 0.48
C ASP A 187 -7.97 7.25 0.32
N LEU A 188 -7.18 7.51 1.37
CA LEU A 188 -6.09 8.48 1.37
C LEU A 188 -4.93 8.06 0.46
N LEU A 189 -4.62 6.76 0.42
CA LEU A 189 -3.56 6.19 -0.41
C LEU A 189 -4.06 5.68 -1.76
N GLY A 190 -5.37 5.66 -1.98
CA GLY A 190 -6.03 5.03 -3.13
C GLY A 190 -5.59 5.59 -4.48
N ASN A 191 -5.30 6.89 -4.52
CA ASN A 191 -4.83 7.59 -5.72
C ASN A 191 -3.30 7.69 -5.80
N THR A 192 -2.59 6.96 -4.95
CA THR A 192 -1.13 6.96 -4.89
C THR A 192 -0.57 5.65 -5.45
N PRO A 193 0.66 5.63 -5.99
CA PRO A 193 1.30 4.40 -6.40
C PRO A 193 1.56 3.37 -5.28
N VAL A 194 1.31 3.70 -4.00
CA VAL A 194 1.68 2.86 -2.85
C VAL A 194 1.03 1.48 -2.92
N MET A 195 -0.27 1.39 -3.20
CA MET A 195 -0.97 0.10 -3.26
C MET A 195 -0.50 -0.75 -4.45
N ALA A 196 -0.36 -0.13 -5.62
CA ALA A 196 0.19 -0.77 -6.81
C ALA A 196 1.62 -1.28 -6.56
N ASN A 197 2.45 -0.49 -5.89
CA ASN A 197 3.79 -0.89 -5.51
C ASN A 197 3.78 -2.03 -4.48
N MET A 198 2.85 -2.06 -3.53
CA MET A 198 2.76 -3.17 -2.57
C MET A 198 2.56 -4.51 -3.28
N ILE A 199 1.69 -4.55 -4.28
CA ILE A 199 1.46 -5.74 -5.11
C ILE A 199 2.71 -6.06 -5.94
N ARG A 200 3.30 -5.05 -6.57
CA ARG A 200 4.50 -5.22 -7.40
C ARG A 200 5.69 -5.74 -6.60
N CYS A 201 6.02 -5.07 -5.51
CA CYS A 201 7.15 -5.41 -4.64
C CYS A 201 6.94 -6.77 -3.95
N SER A 202 5.71 -7.11 -3.55
CA SER A 202 5.41 -8.44 -3.01
C SER A 202 5.56 -9.53 -4.06
N THR A 203 5.13 -9.27 -5.29
CA THR A 203 5.36 -10.18 -6.42
C THR A 203 6.85 -10.39 -6.67
N GLU A 204 7.64 -9.32 -6.70
CA GLU A 204 9.11 -9.40 -6.83
C GLU A 204 9.75 -10.21 -5.69
N ALA A 205 9.34 -9.97 -4.45
CA ALA A 205 9.83 -10.71 -3.29
C ALA A 205 9.43 -12.19 -3.34
N MET A 206 8.20 -12.52 -3.73
CA MET A 206 7.70 -13.89 -3.88
C MET A 206 8.37 -14.66 -5.03
N LEU A 207 8.69 -13.96 -6.11
CA LEU A 207 9.44 -14.53 -7.23
C LEU A 207 10.91 -14.78 -6.85
N GLY A 208 11.37 -14.28 -5.71
CA GLY A 208 12.69 -14.58 -5.15
C GLY A 208 13.82 -14.16 -6.09
N VAL A 209 13.60 -13.08 -6.86
CA VAL A 209 14.58 -12.57 -7.82
C VAL A 209 15.79 -12.07 -7.03
N SER A 210 16.80 -12.92 -6.89
CA SER A 210 18.05 -12.55 -6.24
C SER A 210 18.70 -11.37 -6.96
N ALA A 211 19.50 -10.57 -6.27
CA ALA A 211 20.27 -9.50 -6.89
C ALA A 211 21.20 -9.97 -8.04
N ASP A 212 21.51 -11.27 -8.08
CA ASP A 212 22.31 -11.92 -9.12
C ASP A 212 21.47 -12.59 -10.23
N ALA A 213 20.14 -12.44 -10.20
CA ALA A 213 19.25 -13.04 -11.19
C ALA A 213 19.48 -12.43 -12.59
N PRO A 214 19.27 -13.20 -13.67
CA PRO A 214 19.25 -12.65 -15.01
C PRO A 214 18.28 -11.46 -15.12
N ALA A 215 18.62 -10.43 -15.90
CA ALA A 215 17.82 -9.22 -16.04
C ALA A 215 16.36 -9.49 -16.50
N VAL A 216 16.16 -10.56 -17.27
CA VAL A 216 14.82 -11.02 -17.67
C VAL A 216 13.96 -11.46 -16.48
N CYS A 217 14.54 -11.96 -15.39
CA CYS A 217 13.79 -12.37 -14.22
C CYS A 217 13.27 -11.16 -13.43
N THR A 218 14.11 -10.13 -13.25
CA THR A 218 13.68 -8.85 -12.68
C THR A 218 12.64 -8.20 -13.56
N GLY A 219 12.89 -8.09 -14.87
CA GLY A 219 11.95 -7.47 -15.80
C GLY A 219 10.61 -8.20 -15.92
N LEU A 220 10.58 -9.52 -15.70
CA LEU A 220 9.35 -10.31 -15.65
C LEU A 220 8.59 -10.06 -14.35
N ALA A 221 9.28 -10.03 -13.21
CA ALA A 221 8.68 -9.75 -11.92
C ALA A 221 8.05 -8.35 -11.89
N ASP A 222 8.76 -7.33 -12.38
CA ASP A 222 8.26 -5.96 -12.47
C ASP A 222 6.95 -5.89 -13.27
N ARG A 223 6.89 -6.60 -14.40
CA ARG A 223 5.73 -6.61 -15.31
C ARG A 223 4.55 -7.40 -14.76
N LEU A 224 4.81 -8.56 -14.14
CA LEU A 224 3.78 -9.32 -13.45
C LEU A 224 3.18 -8.50 -12.30
N GLY A 225 4.03 -7.78 -11.56
CA GLY A 225 3.59 -6.87 -10.51
C GLY A 225 2.74 -5.72 -11.02
N GLN A 226 3.15 -5.07 -12.13
CA GLN A 226 2.36 -4.03 -12.79
C GLN A 226 1.02 -4.56 -13.30
N MET A 227 1.02 -5.74 -13.91
CA MET A 227 -0.20 -6.40 -14.38
C MET A 227 -1.16 -6.64 -13.21
N LEU A 228 -0.70 -7.27 -12.12
CA LEU A 228 -1.54 -7.54 -10.95
C LEU A 228 -2.05 -6.26 -10.28
N ALA A 229 -1.24 -5.21 -10.23
CA ALA A 229 -1.67 -3.90 -9.74
C ALA A 229 -2.80 -3.31 -10.59
N SER A 230 -2.65 -3.31 -11.93
CA SER A 230 -3.71 -2.86 -12.84
C SER A 230 -4.97 -3.71 -12.72
N LEU A 231 -4.84 -5.03 -12.51
CA LEU A 231 -6.00 -5.90 -12.28
C LEU A 231 -6.75 -5.55 -11.00
N MET A 232 -6.03 -5.27 -9.90
CA MET A 232 -6.65 -4.85 -8.64
C MET A 232 -7.37 -3.50 -8.75
N GLU A 233 -6.78 -2.51 -9.43
CA GLU A 233 -7.42 -1.21 -9.65
C GLU A 233 -8.78 -1.35 -10.35
N MET A 234 -8.90 -2.31 -11.28
CA MET A 234 -10.18 -2.60 -11.94
C MET A 234 -11.20 -3.29 -11.03
N GLU A 235 -10.77 -4.20 -10.16
CA GLU A 235 -11.67 -4.89 -9.23
C GLU A 235 -12.25 -3.92 -8.20
N LEU A 236 -11.47 -2.93 -7.76
CA LEU A 236 -11.88 -1.90 -6.80
C LEU A 236 -13.07 -1.05 -7.29
N ASP A 237 -13.20 -0.88 -8.61
CA ASP A 237 -14.27 -0.06 -9.21
C ASP A 237 -15.61 -0.82 -9.36
N THR A 238 -15.61 -2.15 -9.17
CA THR A 238 -16.80 -2.99 -9.42
C THR A 238 -17.58 -3.29 -8.13
N GLY A 239 -18.49 -2.38 -7.78
CA GLY A 239 -19.52 -2.63 -6.75
C GLY A 239 -20.71 -3.49 -7.24
N GLY A 240 -20.73 -3.83 -8.52
CA GLY A 240 -21.81 -4.55 -9.21
C GLY A 240 -21.46 -5.98 -9.61
N GLU A 241 -22.35 -6.61 -10.39
CA GLU A 241 -22.13 -7.93 -10.97
C GLU A 241 -20.93 -7.89 -11.95
N PRO A 242 -19.98 -8.84 -11.89
CA PRO A 242 -18.76 -8.77 -12.69
C PRO A 242 -19.07 -8.80 -14.19
N ASP A 243 -18.65 -7.77 -14.91
CA ASP A 243 -18.77 -7.71 -16.37
C ASP A 243 -17.87 -8.80 -17.00
N PRO A 244 -18.43 -9.79 -17.73
CA PRO A 244 -17.62 -10.83 -18.36
C PRO A 244 -16.60 -10.26 -19.39
N PHE A 245 -16.82 -9.04 -19.89
CA PHE A 245 -15.87 -8.36 -20.78
C PHE A 245 -14.76 -7.60 -20.04
N ALA A 246 -14.71 -7.62 -18.71
CA ALA A 246 -13.54 -7.16 -17.95
C ALA A 246 -12.26 -7.93 -18.33
N LEU A 247 -12.40 -9.17 -18.82
CA LEU A 247 -11.29 -9.98 -19.35
C LEU A 247 -10.55 -9.31 -20.52
N VAL A 248 -11.19 -8.42 -21.28
CA VAL A 248 -10.51 -7.65 -22.36
C VAL A 248 -9.26 -6.97 -21.82
N GLU A 249 -9.36 -6.42 -20.61
CA GLU A 249 -8.26 -5.69 -20.02
C GLU A 249 -7.17 -6.63 -19.49
N VAL A 250 -7.55 -7.81 -18.98
CA VAL A 250 -6.60 -8.90 -18.66
C VAL A 250 -5.78 -9.29 -19.89
N PHE A 251 -6.44 -9.48 -21.04
CA PHE A 251 -5.74 -9.80 -22.29
C PHE A 251 -4.83 -8.66 -22.74
N ARG A 252 -5.24 -7.40 -22.56
CA ARG A 252 -4.43 -6.23 -22.90
C ARG A 252 -3.16 -6.15 -22.05
N VAL A 253 -3.27 -6.23 -20.73
CA VAL A 253 -2.10 -6.17 -19.83
C VAL A 253 -1.17 -7.38 -20.03
N THR A 254 -1.73 -8.54 -20.35
CA THR A 254 -0.94 -9.75 -20.63
C THR A 254 -0.18 -9.64 -21.96
N ASP A 255 -0.79 -9.03 -22.99
CA ASP A 255 -0.15 -8.77 -24.29
C ASP A 255 1.10 -7.88 -24.16
N GLU A 256 1.08 -6.89 -23.25
CA GLU A 256 2.25 -6.06 -22.96
C GLU A 256 3.42 -6.86 -22.40
N VAL A 257 3.14 -7.84 -21.52
CA VAL A 257 4.17 -8.74 -20.97
C VAL A 257 4.77 -9.60 -22.07
N PHE A 258 3.94 -10.23 -22.91
CA PHE A 258 4.43 -11.06 -24.01
C PHE A 258 5.16 -10.25 -25.08
N THR A 259 4.69 -9.05 -25.39
CA THR A 259 5.37 -8.15 -26.33
C THR A 259 6.80 -7.86 -25.90
N TRP A 260 7.01 -7.60 -24.61
CA TRP A 260 8.36 -7.46 -24.07
C TRP A 260 9.14 -8.79 -24.08
N LEU A 261 8.50 -9.88 -23.69
CA LEU A 261 9.15 -11.19 -23.56
C LEU A 261 9.75 -11.68 -24.89
N VAL A 262 9.16 -11.32 -26.04
CA VAL A 262 9.67 -11.62 -27.40
C VAL A 262 11.13 -11.17 -27.61
N ASP A 263 11.50 -10.04 -27.00
CA ASP A 263 12.84 -9.46 -27.13
C ASP A 263 13.85 -10.03 -26.13
N GLU A 264 13.37 -10.65 -25.05
CA GLU A 264 14.20 -11.09 -23.92
C GLU A 264 14.47 -12.60 -23.91
N VAL A 265 13.62 -13.39 -24.57
CA VAL A 265 13.84 -14.83 -24.69
C VAL A 265 15.00 -15.15 -25.64
N PRO A 266 15.63 -16.34 -25.49
CA PRO A 266 16.53 -16.88 -26.50
C PRO A 266 15.89 -16.92 -27.89
N VAL A 267 16.71 -16.78 -28.93
CA VAL A 267 16.23 -16.72 -30.32
C VAL A 267 15.43 -17.98 -30.72
N GLU A 268 15.74 -19.11 -30.11
CA GLU A 268 15.06 -20.39 -30.31
C GLU A 268 13.62 -20.39 -29.79
N LEU A 269 13.30 -19.55 -28.79
CA LEU A 269 11.99 -19.43 -28.18
C LEU A 269 11.19 -18.22 -28.69
N ARG A 270 11.79 -17.34 -29.48
CA ARG A 270 11.10 -16.14 -29.97
C ARG A 270 9.83 -16.47 -30.74
N GLY A 271 9.89 -17.48 -31.62
CA GLY A 271 8.71 -17.92 -32.38
C GLY A 271 7.61 -18.51 -31.47
N ASP A 272 8.00 -19.19 -30.39
CA ASP A 272 7.05 -19.68 -29.40
C ASP A 272 6.38 -18.52 -28.66
N THR A 273 7.14 -17.50 -28.25
CA THR A 273 6.61 -16.30 -27.59
C THR A 273 5.69 -15.50 -28.50
N GLU A 274 6.07 -15.32 -29.77
CA GLU A 274 5.24 -14.66 -30.78
C GLU A 274 3.92 -15.40 -30.99
N LEU A 275 3.96 -16.73 -31.08
CA LEU A 275 2.75 -17.55 -31.22
C LEU A 275 1.81 -17.37 -30.03
N VAL A 276 2.32 -17.51 -28.79
CA VAL A 276 1.50 -17.35 -27.58
C VAL A 276 0.94 -15.91 -27.49
N ARG A 277 1.75 -14.90 -27.79
CA ARG A 277 1.32 -13.49 -27.85
C ARG A 277 0.19 -13.29 -28.84
N ASP A 278 0.38 -13.72 -30.08
CA ASP A 278 -0.54 -13.45 -31.17
C ASP A 278 -1.89 -14.17 -30.93
N THR A 279 -1.87 -15.38 -30.36
CA THR A 279 -3.07 -16.07 -29.90
C THR A 279 -3.77 -15.31 -28.77
N ASN A 280 -3.04 -14.86 -27.75
CA ASN A 280 -3.59 -14.10 -26.63
C ASN A 280 -4.21 -12.77 -27.10
N SER A 281 -3.50 -12.05 -27.96
CA SER A 281 -3.94 -10.79 -28.60
C SER A 281 -5.21 -11.01 -29.42
N ARG A 282 -5.28 -12.11 -30.18
CA ARG A 282 -6.46 -12.47 -30.98
C ARG A 282 -7.70 -12.69 -30.12
N ILE A 283 -7.57 -13.36 -28.97
CA ILE A 283 -8.67 -13.56 -28.02
C ILE A 283 -9.16 -12.19 -27.50
N GLY A 284 -8.23 -11.34 -27.04
CA GLY A 284 -8.54 -10.00 -26.55
C GLY A 284 -9.27 -9.13 -27.59
N ILE A 285 -8.82 -9.17 -28.86
CA ILE A 285 -9.46 -8.45 -29.96
C ILE A 285 -10.90 -8.94 -30.18
N LEU A 286 -11.14 -10.26 -30.21
CA LEU A 286 -12.49 -10.80 -30.42
C LEU A 286 -13.45 -10.42 -29.29
N LEU A 287 -12.96 -10.45 -28.03
CA LEU A 287 -13.72 -10.00 -26.87
C LEU A 287 -14.03 -8.49 -26.95
N ALA A 288 -13.04 -7.67 -27.32
CA ALA A 288 -13.20 -6.22 -27.45
C ALA A 288 -14.16 -5.83 -28.58
N GLU A 289 -14.06 -6.48 -29.74
CA GLU A 289 -14.99 -6.31 -30.86
C GLU A 289 -16.42 -6.63 -30.44
N THR A 290 -16.62 -7.76 -29.75
CA THR A 290 -17.95 -8.18 -29.27
C THR A 290 -18.49 -7.21 -28.21
N ARG A 291 -17.63 -6.71 -27.31
CA ARG A 291 -18.00 -5.69 -26.32
C ARG A 291 -18.48 -4.41 -26.99
N ALA A 292 -17.78 -3.95 -28.04
CA ALA A 292 -18.10 -2.71 -28.73
C ALA A 292 -19.45 -2.74 -29.46
N ASP A 293 -19.94 -3.93 -29.80
CA ASP A 293 -21.26 -4.12 -30.42
C ASP A 293 -22.42 -4.10 -29.41
N LEU A 294 -22.13 -4.12 -28.11
CA LEU A 294 -23.12 -4.13 -27.02
C LEU A 294 -23.42 -2.71 -26.51
N ALA A 295 -24.67 -2.49 -26.09
CA ALA A 295 -25.02 -1.24 -25.40
C ALA A 295 -24.32 -1.14 -24.04
N GLU A 296 -23.87 0.05 -23.65
CA GLU A 296 -23.24 0.31 -22.34
C GLU A 296 -24.07 -0.27 -21.18
N PRO A 297 -23.42 -0.79 -20.13
CA PRO A 297 -24.12 -1.45 -19.04
C PRO A 297 -24.98 -0.43 -18.29
N VAL A 298 -26.25 -0.78 -18.09
CA VAL A 298 -27.15 -0.03 -17.23
C VAL A 298 -27.22 -0.80 -15.92
N GLU A 299 -26.89 -0.13 -14.80
CA GLU A 299 -27.02 -0.73 -13.47
C GLU A 299 -28.44 -1.26 -13.25
N ASP A 300 -28.53 -2.43 -12.62
CA ASP A 300 -29.77 -3.12 -12.28
C ASP A 300 -30.69 -3.50 -13.46
N ASP A 301 -30.17 -3.57 -14.70
CA ASP A 301 -30.91 -4.08 -15.86
C ASP A 301 -30.60 -5.58 -16.13
N PRO A 302 -31.49 -6.50 -15.74
CA PRO A 302 -31.28 -7.93 -15.93
C PRO A 302 -31.31 -8.35 -17.41
N GLU A 303 -32.03 -7.64 -18.28
CA GLU A 303 -32.08 -7.98 -19.71
C GLU A 303 -30.75 -7.61 -20.39
N ALA A 304 -30.16 -6.46 -20.03
CA ALA A 304 -28.84 -6.06 -20.50
C ALA A 304 -27.72 -6.98 -19.99
N ALA A 305 -27.85 -7.49 -18.75
CA ALA A 305 -26.92 -8.47 -18.19
C ALA A 305 -27.02 -9.84 -18.92
N GLU A 306 -28.24 -10.30 -19.22
CA GLU A 306 -28.47 -11.54 -19.99
C GLU A 306 -27.92 -11.42 -21.43
N GLU A 307 -28.17 -10.31 -22.12
CA GLU A 307 -27.64 -10.05 -23.47
C GLU A 307 -26.11 -10.10 -23.51
N ARG A 308 -25.45 -9.45 -22.54
CA ARG A 308 -23.98 -9.50 -22.38
C ARG A 308 -23.47 -10.92 -22.19
N MET A 309 -24.12 -11.70 -21.33
CA MET A 309 -23.71 -13.08 -21.07
C MET A 309 -23.89 -13.98 -22.30
N VAL A 310 -24.98 -13.80 -23.06
CA VAL A 310 -25.21 -14.51 -24.32
C VAL A 310 -24.16 -14.13 -25.37
N ALA A 311 -23.84 -12.84 -25.51
CA ALA A 311 -22.80 -12.36 -26.40
C ALA A 311 -21.41 -12.91 -26.02
N PHE A 312 -21.10 -12.93 -24.72
CA PHE A 312 -19.88 -13.52 -24.18
C PHE A 312 -19.76 -15.01 -24.52
N LEU A 313 -20.80 -15.81 -24.28
CA LEU A 313 -20.81 -17.23 -24.65
C LEU A 313 -20.65 -17.43 -26.16
N GLY A 314 -21.27 -16.56 -26.96
CA GLY A 314 -21.15 -16.57 -28.43
C GLY A 314 -19.71 -16.31 -28.90
N VAL A 315 -19.02 -15.33 -28.32
CA VAL A 315 -17.62 -15.04 -28.67
C VAL A 315 -16.67 -16.13 -28.16
N MET A 316 -16.91 -16.73 -26.99
CA MET A 316 -16.12 -17.87 -26.52
C MET A 316 -16.22 -19.08 -27.48
N ALA A 317 -17.42 -19.38 -27.99
CA ALA A 317 -17.59 -20.42 -29.00
C ALA A 317 -16.87 -20.10 -30.31
N ARG A 318 -16.84 -18.81 -30.71
CA ARG A 318 -16.09 -18.35 -31.87
C ARG A 318 -14.57 -18.45 -31.66
N ILE A 319 -14.07 -18.06 -30.50
CA ILE A 319 -12.66 -18.17 -30.11
C ILE A 319 -12.23 -19.64 -30.18
N ALA A 320 -13.01 -20.55 -29.59
CA ALA A 320 -12.72 -21.98 -29.62
C ALA A 320 -12.61 -22.52 -31.07
N ALA A 321 -13.50 -22.07 -31.96
CA ALA A 321 -13.45 -22.46 -33.37
C ALA A 321 -12.29 -21.81 -34.16
N ASP A 322 -11.93 -20.56 -33.83
CA ASP A 322 -10.84 -19.83 -34.49
C ASP A 322 -9.47 -20.43 -34.13
N LEU A 323 -9.33 -20.93 -32.90
CA LEU A 323 -8.07 -21.46 -32.37
C LEU A 323 -7.91 -22.97 -32.53
N GLU A 324 -8.97 -23.73 -32.86
CA GLU A 324 -8.99 -25.20 -32.85
C GLU A 324 -7.81 -25.83 -33.61
N ALA A 325 -7.39 -25.26 -34.72
CA ALA A 325 -6.29 -25.78 -35.54
C ALA A 325 -4.91 -25.59 -34.92
N ASP A 326 -4.75 -24.56 -34.08
CA ASP A 326 -3.46 -24.10 -33.56
C ASP A 326 -3.28 -24.41 -32.06
N MET A 327 -4.33 -24.89 -31.37
CA MET A 327 -4.34 -25.16 -29.92
C MET A 327 -3.18 -26.06 -29.47
N ASP A 328 -2.94 -27.18 -30.16
CA ASP A 328 -1.86 -28.12 -29.81
C ASP A 328 -0.47 -27.46 -29.92
N GLU A 329 -0.30 -26.58 -30.91
CA GLU A 329 0.96 -25.87 -31.14
C GLU A 329 1.19 -24.79 -30.09
N VAL A 330 0.14 -24.02 -29.76
CA VAL A 330 0.13 -23.00 -28.70
C VAL A 330 0.41 -23.63 -27.33
N GLU A 331 -0.22 -24.77 -27.01
CA GLU A 331 0.02 -25.47 -25.75
C GLU A 331 1.48 -25.95 -25.65
N ALA A 332 2.02 -26.51 -26.74
CA ALA A 332 3.40 -26.96 -26.78
C ALA A 332 4.40 -25.78 -26.68
N ALA A 333 4.11 -24.65 -27.32
CA ALA A 333 4.90 -23.42 -27.22
C ALA A 333 4.87 -22.84 -25.80
N SER A 334 3.68 -22.73 -25.21
CA SER A 334 3.48 -22.29 -23.83
C SER A 334 4.24 -23.19 -22.84
N ALA A 335 4.22 -24.51 -23.02
CA ALA A 335 4.98 -25.45 -22.20
C ALA A 335 6.49 -25.22 -22.29
N ARG A 336 7.04 -25.03 -23.50
CA ARG A 336 8.48 -24.74 -23.69
C ARG A 336 8.90 -23.42 -23.06
N LEU A 337 8.08 -22.38 -23.22
CA LEU A 337 8.32 -21.08 -22.58
C LEU A 337 8.28 -21.20 -21.07
N ARG A 338 7.28 -21.89 -20.52
CA ARG A 338 7.17 -22.12 -19.07
C ARG A 338 8.37 -22.85 -18.52
N ASP A 339 8.80 -23.93 -19.17
CA ASP A 339 9.97 -24.72 -18.75
C ASP A 339 11.24 -23.86 -18.75
N TRP A 340 11.41 -23.00 -19.77
CA TRP A 340 12.53 -22.06 -19.83
C TRP A 340 12.46 -20.99 -18.74
N THR A 341 11.31 -20.38 -18.51
CA THR A 341 11.13 -19.34 -17.48
C THR A 341 11.39 -19.92 -16.10
N ILE A 342 10.88 -21.12 -15.80
CA ILE A 342 11.15 -21.83 -14.54
C ILE A 342 12.64 -22.13 -14.39
N ALA A 343 13.29 -22.65 -15.45
CA ALA A 343 14.72 -22.96 -15.40
C ALA A 343 15.59 -21.70 -15.23
N THR A 344 15.13 -20.53 -15.69
CA THR A 344 15.88 -19.27 -15.67
C THR A 344 15.62 -18.45 -14.41
N CYS A 345 14.37 -18.41 -13.96
CA CYS A 345 13.88 -17.50 -12.92
C CYS A 345 13.29 -18.22 -11.70
N GLY A 346 13.24 -19.56 -11.71
CA GLY A 346 12.72 -20.37 -10.60
C GLY A 346 11.23 -20.72 -10.73
N ASP A 347 10.78 -21.68 -9.91
CA ASP A 347 9.44 -22.26 -9.99
C ASP A 347 8.30 -21.22 -9.85
N SER A 348 8.48 -20.18 -9.02
CA SER A 348 7.48 -19.12 -8.82
C SER A 348 7.10 -18.37 -10.10
N SER A 349 7.96 -18.40 -11.13
CA SER A 349 7.70 -17.76 -12.42
C SER A 349 6.64 -18.47 -13.28
N SER A 350 6.17 -19.66 -12.86
CA SER A 350 5.05 -20.36 -13.52
C SER A 350 3.74 -19.58 -13.49
N MET A 351 3.60 -18.63 -12.54
CA MET A 351 2.39 -17.83 -12.33
C MET A 351 1.92 -17.10 -13.59
N LEU A 352 2.84 -16.62 -14.45
CA LEU A 352 2.50 -16.02 -15.74
C LEU A 352 1.69 -16.97 -16.63
N PHE A 353 2.10 -18.24 -16.66
CA PHE A 353 1.49 -19.25 -17.52
C PHE A 353 0.21 -19.82 -16.88
N GLU A 354 0.16 -19.89 -15.55
CA GLU A 354 -1.05 -20.30 -14.83
C GLU A 354 -2.21 -19.33 -15.07
N LEU A 355 -1.94 -18.01 -15.06
CA LEU A 355 -2.93 -16.98 -15.39
C LEU A 355 -3.55 -17.18 -16.78
N LEU A 356 -2.73 -17.57 -17.76
CA LEU A 356 -3.16 -17.84 -19.14
C LEU A 356 -3.97 -19.13 -19.25
N THR A 357 -3.55 -20.20 -18.57
CA THR A 357 -4.24 -21.51 -18.63
C THR A 357 -5.56 -21.52 -17.87
N GLY A 358 -5.71 -20.68 -16.82
CA GLY A 358 -6.94 -20.56 -16.04
C GLY A 358 -8.14 -19.98 -16.80
N MET A 359 -7.91 -19.33 -17.95
CA MET A 359 -8.96 -18.78 -18.81
C MET A 359 -9.54 -19.80 -19.80
N GLY A 360 -8.99 -21.03 -19.85
CA GLY A 360 -9.39 -22.08 -20.79
C GLY A 360 -10.07 -23.32 -20.17
N ALA A 361 -10.41 -23.30 -18.87
CA ALA A 361 -10.99 -24.45 -18.16
C ALA A 361 -12.45 -24.24 -17.74
#